data_AF-A0A367L5F8-F1
#
_entry.id   AF-A0A367L5F8-F1
#
_cell.length_a   1.000
_cell.length_b   1.000
_cell.length_c   1.000
_cell.angle_alpha   90.00
_cell.angle_beta   90.00
_cell.angle_gamma   90.00
#
_symmetry.space_group_name_H-M   'P 1'
#
loop_
_entity.id
_entity.type
_entity.pdbx_description
1 polymer ?
#
loop_
_entity_poly.entity_id
_entity_poly.type
_entity_poly.pdbx_seq_one_letter_code
_entity_poly.pdbx_strand_id
1 'polypeptide(L)'
;MHCASSAYSLHCVSALVGGRRRRYSTAASAIDVNVEEPAPNPVKFTYHLGAAYASKDGKVGHLHHSAHAAGKHWSAGEDAFFISSIGAGGYHSFGVADGVGGCKSDDVDPADFSRGICDSMAHFCSHGKIVPPSRLMQVGYDAVCEQKRAQGGGSTACVAVVDPRGIVEVANLGDSGFLHLRPNAIIYRSKGQSHGFNAPFQLRCPKLAGASPGDGPDDADIFRHTVRHGDILILATDGLFDNQYCHDILGRVNNVMFSNGAWQPTQSSGVSVSDDLRELMGINSGSPLQTELARVLTLAARTASLSKVDGPFAKMVQKYDPAAHYFGGKRDDITVVVAIYLNEIEEAMDVYVAGAVAAFTVDVIVYPLDTYKTRLQSRDFLKAAAPKGGLYQGIGVVVVATLPAAGVFFSTYERCKRLLASSEVLPLAVVHASASSVAEAASCLVLAPAEVIKQNAQMLKRSSSSSSAAAATTSSSSSSSSSASIQAFRRLGVSRLFSGYTALVARNLPFTAMQFPIYEHVRARLRRGRKRDALVETGFTAGVSAGVAGATAAFLTTPGDVVKTRIMVTAGQDRRLGSWAVIKAVWAERGVRGFFRGAGLRSGWTALGSSLYLGSYDMARLWLGKGESYS
;
A
#
# COMPACT_ATOMS: atom_id res chain seq x y z
N MET A 1 -34.08 8.54 59.39
CA MET A 1 -34.24 7.39 58.48
C MET A 1 -32.99 6.53 58.61
N HIS A 2 -33.08 5.53 59.50
CA HIS A 2 -32.11 4.46 59.71
C HIS A 2 -32.42 3.30 58.76
N CYS A 3 -31.39 2.61 58.28
CA CYS A 3 -31.31 1.15 58.15
C CYS A 3 -29.93 0.81 57.58
N ALA A 4 -28.93 0.31 58.32
CA ALA A 4 -28.85 -0.92 59.12
C ALA A 4 -28.69 -2.20 58.28
N SER A 5 -27.54 -2.82 58.53
CA SER A 5 -27.04 -4.14 58.14
C SER A 5 -28.03 -5.29 58.34
N SER A 6 -27.98 -6.33 57.50
CA SER A 6 -28.25 -7.70 57.94
C SER A 6 -27.55 -8.74 57.05
N ALA A 7 -26.80 -9.60 57.72
CA ALA A 7 -26.28 -10.87 57.23
C ALA A 7 -27.42 -11.90 57.06
N TYR A 8 -27.25 -12.86 56.15
CA TYR A 8 -27.81 -14.22 56.17
C TYR A 8 -26.87 -15.11 55.31
N SER A 9 -25.95 -15.84 55.93
CA SER A 9 -26.08 -17.19 56.51
C SER A 9 -26.19 -18.29 55.46
N LEU A 10 -25.17 -19.15 55.48
CA LEU A 10 -25.01 -20.39 54.75
C LEU A 10 -26.21 -21.33 54.96
N HIS A 11 -26.63 -22.00 53.89
CA HIS A 11 -27.07 -23.38 53.99
C HIS A 11 -26.32 -24.25 52.97
N CYS A 12 -25.49 -25.11 53.53
CA CYS A 12 -24.82 -26.21 52.87
C CYS A 12 -25.87 -27.32 52.66
N VAL A 13 -26.05 -27.77 51.42
CA VAL A 13 -26.59 -29.11 51.14
C VAL A 13 -25.54 -29.84 50.31
N SER A 14 -24.88 -30.77 50.98
CA SER A 14 -23.98 -31.76 50.41
C SER A 14 -24.81 -32.76 49.59
N ALA A 15 -24.51 -32.87 48.30
CA ALA A 15 -24.84 -34.04 47.50
C ALA A 15 -23.59 -34.42 46.69
N LEU A 16 -22.88 -35.42 47.22
CA LEU A 16 -21.80 -36.16 46.59
C LEU A 16 -22.33 -36.96 45.40
N VAL A 17 -21.99 -36.58 44.17
CA VAL A 17 -21.75 -37.54 43.06
C VAL A 17 -20.70 -36.92 42.13
N GLY A 18 -19.66 -37.70 41.83
CA GLY A 18 -18.46 -37.25 41.12
C GLY A 18 -18.68 -36.81 39.67
N GLY A 19 -17.95 -35.78 39.26
CA GLY A 19 -17.87 -35.30 37.89
C GLY A 19 -16.97 -34.07 37.80
N ARG A 20 -15.87 -34.17 37.04
CA ARG A 20 -14.90 -33.09 36.80
C ARG A 20 -15.62 -31.81 36.35
N ARG A 21 -15.48 -30.72 37.12
CA ARG A 21 -16.01 -29.39 36.80
C ARG A 21 -15.32 -28.81 35.57
N ARG A 22 -16.02 -28.75 34.43
CA ARG A 22 -15.74 -27.79 33.36
C ARG A 22 -16.03 -26.38 33.90
N ARG A 23 -15.04 -25.49 33.90
CA ARG A 23 -15.29 -24.04 34.06
C ARG A 23 -15.58 -23.49 32.67
N TYR A 24 -16.86 -23.45 32.31
CA TYR A 24 -17.31 -22.53 31.28
C TYR A 24 -17.41 -21.15 31.91
N SER A 25 -16.62 -20.19 31.42
CA SER A 25 -16.96 -18.78 31.57
C SER A 25 -18.12 -18.49 30.62
N THR A 26 -19.32 -18.40 31.18
CA THR A 26 -20.55 -18.07 30.47
C THR A 26 -20.60 -16.57 30.17
N ALA A 27 -20.32 -16.20 28.93
CA ALA A 27 -20.95 -15.06 28.24
C ALA A 27 -20.61 -15.07 26.73
N ALA A 28 -21.26 -15.96 25.98
CA ALA A 28 -21.55 -15.74 24.56
C ALA A 28 -22.74 -16.63 24.21
N SER A 29 -23.93 -16.05 24.32
CA SER A 29 -25.15 -16.63 23.75
C SER A 29 -24.89 -16.85 22.26
N ALA A 30 -25.23 -18.04 21.77
CA ALA A 30 -25.37 -18.31 20.35
C ALA A 30 -26.35 -17.28 19.77
N ILE A 31 -25.81 -16.35 18.98
CA ILE A 31 -26.59 -15.59 18.01
C ILE A 31 -26.25 -16.26 16.69
N ASP A 32 -27.23 -16.94 16.09
CA ASP A 32 -27.25 -17.21 14.66
C ASP A 32 -27.22 -15.86 13.96
N VAL A 33 -26.01 -15.34 13.71
CA VAL A 33 -25.83 -14.19 12.85
C VAL A 33 -25.94 -14.73 11.43
N ASN A 34 -27.13 -14.56 10.84
CA ASN A 34 -27.25 -14.45 9.40
C ASN A 34 -26.09 -13.57 8.92
N VAL A 35 -25.20 -14.14 8.14
CA VAL A 35 -24.11 -13.42 7.48
C VAL A 35 -24.79 -12.48 6.48
N GLU A 36 -25.21 -11.30 6.96
CA GLU A 36 -25.32 -10.14 6.11
C GLU A 36 -23.91 -9.88 5.61
N GLU A 37 -23.67 -10.17 4.32
CA GLU A 37 -22.45 -9.77 3.63
C GLU A 37 -22.23 -8.28 3.89
N PRO A 38 -21.16 -7.87 4.61
CA PRO A 38 -20.86 -6.46 4.72
C PRO A 38 -20.52 -5.93 3.33
N ALA A 39 -21.14 -4.79 2.99
CA ALA A 39 -21.05 -4.11 1.69
C ALA A 39 -19.62 -4.05 1.12
N PRO A 40 -19.46 -4.02 -0.22
CA PRO A 40 -18.17 -4.20 -0.87
C PRO A 40 -17.34 -2.92 -0.82
N ASN A 41 -16.69 -2.67 0.32
CA ASN A 41 -15.53 -1.79 0.38
C ASN A 41 -14.31 -2.68 0.70
N PRO A 42 -13.60 -3.20 -0.30
CA PRO A 42 -12.44 -4.04 -0.02
C PRO A 42 -11.32 -3.09 0.38
N VAL A 43 -10.99 -2.99 1.66
CA VAL A 43 -9.68 -2.44 2.06
C VAL A 43 -8.74 -3.63 2.08
N LYS A 44 -7.78 -3.66 1.15
CA LYS A 44 -6.85 -4.78 1.01
C LYS A 44 -5.52 -4.41 1.62
N PHE A 45 -5.01 -5.23 2.53
CA PHE A 45 -3.75 -5.04 3.21
C PHE A 45 -2.64 -5.91 2.62
N THR A 46 -1.42 -5.38 2.64
CA THR A 46 -0.19 -6.13 2.42
C THR A 46 0.65 -6.13 3.69
N TYR A 47 1.30 -7.27 3.94
CA TYR A 47 2.02 -7.57 5.18
C TYR A 47 3.50 -7.68 4.90
N HIS A 48 4.30 -6.84 5.55
CA HIS A 48 5.76 -6.85 5.43
C HIS A 48 6.36 -7.44 6.69
N LEU A 49 6.95 -8.64 6.57
CA LEU A 49 7.43 -9.42 7.70
C LEU A 49 8.96 -9.44 7.77
N GLY A 50 9.50 -9.30 8.98
CA GLY A 50 10.92 -9.42 9.29
C GLY A 50 11.11 -10.16 10.60
N ALA A 51 12.23 -10.87 10.75
CA ALA A 51 12.56 -11.55 11.99
C ALA A 51 14.02 -11.35 12.37
N ALA A 52 14.31 -11.45 13.66
CA ALA A 52 15.66 -11.46 14.20
C ALA A 52 15.73 -12.37 15.42
N TYR A 53 16.90 -12.93 15.67
CA TYR A 53 17.15 -13.81 16.79
C TYR A 53 18.53 -13.58 17.41
N ALA A 54 18.64 -13.90 18.69
CA ALA A 54 19.85 -13.90 19.48
C ALA A 54 19.84 -15.09 20.44
N SER A 55 20.74 -16.04 20.24
CA SER A 55 20.90 -17.15 21.18
C SER A 55 21.69 -16.73 22.41
N LYS A 56 21.43 -17.41 23.54
CA LYS A 56 22.19 -17.34 24.80
C LYS A 56 23.68 -17.63 24.66
N ASP A 57 24.07 -18.42 23.64
CA ASP A 57 25.46 -18.72 23.29
C ASP A 57 26.13 -17.62 22.47
N GLY A 58 25.36 -16.59 22.12
CA GLY A 58 25.85 -15.37 21.51
C GLY A 58 25.73 -15.30 19.99
N LYS A 59 25.15 -16.31 19.34
CA LYS A 59 24.82 -16.28 17.91
C LYS A 59 23.68 -15.28 17.66
N VAL A 60 23.79 -14.47 16.60
CA VAL A 60 22.76 -13.53 16.16
C VAL A 60 22.49 -13.70 14.68
N GLY A 61 21.25 -13.49 14.28
CA GLY A 61 20.86 -13.48 12.87
C GLY A 61 19.57 -12.72 12.66
N HIS A 62 19.26 -12.47 11.39
CA HIS A 62 18.02 -11.82 10.98
C HIS A 62 17.56 -12.35 9.62
N LEU A 63 16.26 -12.25 9.36
CA LEU A 63 15.61 -12.70 8.14
C LEU A 63 14.78 -11.57 7.53
N HIS A 64 14.79 -11.56 6.20
CA HIS A 64 13.87 -10.78 5.38
C HIS A 64 12.95 -11.73 4.58
N HIS A 65 11.63 -11.57 4.74
CA HIS A 65 10.61 -12.52 4.23
C HIS A 65 10.48 -12.59 2.70
N SER A 66 11.14 -11.73 1.91
CA SER A 66 11.13 -11.90 0.44
C SER A 66 11.91 -13.11 -0.08
N ALA A 67 12.66 -13.82 0.79
CA ALA A 67 13.27 -15.10 0.44
C ALA A 67 12.44 -16.24 1.06
N HIS A 68 11.79 -17.07 0.24
CA HIS A 68 11.22 -18.34 0.69
C HIS A 68 12.31 -19.13 1.43
N ALA A 69 12.16 -19.31 2.74
CA ALA A 69 13.13 -19.98 3.59
C ALA A 69 12.53 -21.21 4.29
N ALA A 70 11.80 -22.04 3.54
CA ALA A 70 11.36 -23.34 4.05
C ALA A 70 12.60 -24.25 4.24
N GLY A 71 12.80 -24.76 5.46
CA GLY A 71 13.86 -25.73 5.76
C GLY A 71 15.26 -25.16 6.05
N LYS A 72 15.41 -23.86 6.28
CA LYS A 72 16.69 -23.28 6.73
C LYS A 72 16.75 -23.25 8.26
N HIS A 73 17.66 -24.05 8.82
CA HIS A 73 17.83 -24.15 10.26
C HIS A 73 18.51 -22.88 10.83
N TRP A 74 17.77 -22.13 11.64
CA TRP A 74 18.29 -20.92 12.30
C TRP A 74 19.03 -21.27 13.59
N SER A 75 20.12 -20.57 13.87
CA SER A 75 20.88 -20.77 15.11
C SER A 75 20.32 -19.92 16.25
N ALA A 76 19.02 -20.01 16.50
CA ALA A 76 18.30 -19.23 17.51
C ALA A 76 18.33 -19.84 18.92
N GLY A 77 19.15 -20.88 19.14
CA GLY A 77 19.19 -21.59 20.42
C GLY A 77 18.02 -22.56 20.54
N GLU A 78 17.34 -22.54 21.67
CA GLU A 78 16.12 -23.33 21.93
C GLU A 78 14.87 -22.69 21.29
N ASP A 79 14.94 -21.42 20.91
CA ASP A 79 13.90 -20.73 20.15
C ASP A 79 13.80 -21.18 18.69
N ALA A 80 12.60 -21.03 18.14
CA ALA A 80 12.30 -21.16 16.72
C ALA A 80 11.27 -20.11 16.27
N PHE A 81 11.24 -19.86 14.96
CA PHE A 81 10.21 -19.04 14.34
C PHE A 81 9.93 -19.53 12.92
N PHE A 82 8.77 -19.16 12.39
CA PHE A 82 8.45 -19.36 10.98
C PHE A 82 7.70 -18.16 10.40
N ILE A 83 7.83 -17.99 9.09
CA ILE A 83 7.06 -17.03 8.31
C ILE A 83 6.70 -17.70 6.98
N SER A 84 5.41 -17.72 6.63
CA SER A 84 4.90 -18.37 5.43
C SER A 84 3.80 -17.54 4.79
N SER A 85 3.83 -17.47 3.46
CA SER A 85 2.76 -16.87 2.66
C SER A 85 1.82 -17.99 2.19
N ILE A 86 0.52 -17.85 2.45
CA ILE A 86 -0.48 -18.89 2.16
C ILE A 86 -1.15 -18.59 0.81
N GLY A 87 -0.75 -19.35 -0.21
CA GLY A 87 -1.30 -19.24 -1.57
C GLY A 87 -1.10 -17.85 -2.21
N ALA A 88 -1.88 -17.57 -3.26
CA ALA A 88 -1.85 -16.28 -3.96
C ALA A 88 -2.80 -15.22 -3.36
N GLY A 89 -3.51 -15.56 -2.28
CA GLY A 89 -4.59 -14.75 -1.71
C GLY A 89 -4.13 -13.57 -0.83
N GLY A 90 -2.83 -13.39 -0.59
CA GLY A 90 -2.32 -12.35 0.32
C GLY A 90 -2.48 -12.67 1.81
N TYR A 91 -2.75 -13.94 2.14
CA TYR A 91 -2.72 -14.43 3.52
C TYR A 91 -1.28 -14.73 3.93
N HIS A 92 -0.94 -14.42 5.18
CA HIS A 92 0.34 -14.81 5.76
C HIS A 92 0.12 -15.48 7.12
N SER A 93 1.02 -16.38 7.46
CA SER A 93 1.11 -16.94 8.81
C SER A 93 2.55 -16.91 9.29
N PHE A 94 2.71 -16.60 10.56
CA PHE A 94 4.00 -16.48 11.20
C PHE A 94 3.86 -16.70 12.69
N GLY A 95 4.94 -17.13 13.33
CA GLY A 95 4.92 -17.42 14.75
C GLY A 95 6.30 -17.57 15.33
N VAL A 96 6.35 -17.59 16.65
CA VAL A 96 7.53 -17.86 17.47
C VAL A 96 7.21 -19.00 18.42
N ALA A 97 8.23 -19.78 18.74
CA ALA A 97 8.15 -20.87 19.70
C ALA A 97 9.44 -20.88 20.53
N ASP A 98 9.31 -21.03 21.84
CA ASP A 98 10.44 -21.17 22.77
C ASP A 98 10.45 -22.60 23.34
N GLY A 99 11.62 -23.26 23.29
CA GLY A 99 11.82 -24.64 23.70
C GLY A 99 12.10 -24.74 25.20
N VAL A 100 11.24 -25.45 25.95
CA VAL A 100 11.32 -25.51 27.41
C VAL A 100 12.14 -26.72 27.88
N GLY A 101 13.27 -26.47 28.55
CA GLY A 101 14.25 -27.48 28.98
C GLY A 101 13.93 -28.31 30.23
N GLY A 102 12.69 -28.32 30.72
CA GLY A 102 12.30 -28.95 32.01
C GLY A 102 12.35 -30.48 32.06
N CYS A 103 12.67 -31.17 30.96
CA CYS A 103 12.74 -32.63 30.87
C CYS A 103 14.04 -33.10 30.22
N LYS A 104 15.16 -32.71 30.83
CA LYS A 104 16.48 -33.28 30.54
C LYS A 104 16.56 -34.72 31.05
N SER A 105 16.01 -35.67 30.31
CA SER A 105 16.75 -36.92 30.10
C SER A 105 17.89 -36.61 29.13
N ASP A 106 19.07 -37.21 29.31
CA ASP A 106 20.33 -36.90 28.60
C ASP A 106 20.29 -36.95 27.05
N ASP A 107 19.13 -37.23 26.45
CA ASP A 107 18.94 -37.53 25.02
C ASP A 107 17.87 -36.67 24.31
N VAL A 108 17.30 -35.63 24.94
CA VAL A 108 16.24 -34.77 24.35
C VAL A 108 16.67 -33.30 24.31
N ASP A 109 16.82 -32.74 23.10
CA ASP A 109 17.09 -31.31 22.86
C ASP A 109 15.75 -30.53 22.85
N PRO A 110 15.55 -29.53 23.74
CA PRO A 110 14.34 -28.71 23.75
C PRO A 110 14.07 -28.00 22.41
N ALA A 111 15.14 -27.72 21.67
CA ALA A 111 15.05 -27.07 20.36
C ALA A 111 14.44 -28.00 19.28
N ASP A 112 14.49 -29.32 19.45
CA ASP A 112 13.89 -30.25 18.48
C ASP A 112 12.36 -30.08 18.44
N PHE A 113 11.72 -29.77 19.58
CA PHE A 113 10.28 -29.55 19.65
C PHE A 113 9.87 -28.22 19.02
N SER A 114 10.50 -27.11 19.44
CA SER A 114 10.17 -25.75 18.96
C SER A 114 10.46 -25.59 17.45
N ARG A 115 11.54 -26.19 16.96
CA ARG A 115 11.85 -26.22 15.52
C ARG A 115 10.89 -27.12 14.76
N GLY A 116 10.62 -28.32 15.28
CA GLY A 116 9.70 -29.27 14.65
C GLY A 116 8.30 -28.69 14.47
N ILE A 117 7.79 -27.94 15.46
CA ILE A 117 6.45 -27.35 15.36
C ILE A 117 6.41 -26.21 14.34
N CYS A 118 7.44 -25.33 14.34
CA CYS A 118 7.56 -24.24 13.37
C CYS A 118 7.70 -24.75 11.93
N ASP A 119 8.54 -25.76 11.70
CA ASP A 119 8.75 -26.36 10.39
C ASP A 119 7.46 -27.04 9.88
N SER A 120 6.75 -27.75 10.76
CA SER A 120 5.48 -28.41 10.41
C SER A 120 4.39 -27.40 10.05
N MET A 121 4.27 -26.30 10.80
CA MET A 121 3.33 -25.21 10.49
C MET A 121 3.68 -24.52 9.18
N ALA A 122 4.96 -24.21 8.95
CA ALA A 122 5.43 -23.60 7.71
C ALA A 122 5.17 -24.49 6.49
N HIS A 123 5.42 -25.80 6.63
CA HIS A 123 5.15 -26.80 5.61
C HIS A 123 3.65 -26.94 5.33
N PHE A 124 2.78 -26.92 6.34
CA PHE A 124 1.34 -26.93 6.11
C PHE A 124 0.88 -25.69 5.34
N CYS A 125 1.38 -24.51 5.71
CA CYS A 125 1.05 -23.25 5.04
C CYS A 125 1.50 -23.21 3.57
N SER A 126 2.62 -23.86 3.23
CA SER A 126 3.13 -23.89 1.84
C SER A 126 2.20 -24.64 0.87
N HIS A 127 1.32 -25.51 1.39
CA HIS A 127 0.29 -26.20 0.61
C HIS A 127 -0.93 -25.32 0.30
N GLY A 128 -0.92 -24.04 0.71
CA GLY A 128 -1.94 -23.06 0.36
C GLY A 128 -3.27 -23.22 1.10
N LYS A 129 -3.33 -24.05 2.16
CA LYS A 129 -4.53 -24.21 2.99
C LYS A 129 -4.57 -23.14 4.08
N ILE A 130 -5.66 -22.39 4.12
CA ILE A 130 -5.91 -21.37 5.14
C ILE A 130 -6.68 -22.03 6.29
N VAL A 131 -6.12 -21.96 7.50
CA VAL A 131 -6.74 -22.47 8.73
C VAL A 131 -6.54 -21.44 9.84
N PRO A 132 -7.42 -21.38 10.86
CA PRO A 132 -7.22 -20.49 12.00
C PRO A 132 -5.94 -20.86 12.78
N PRO A 133 -5.34 -19.92 13.53
CA PRO A 133 -4.06 -20.13 14.21
C PRO A 133 -4.08 -21.28 15.23
N SER A 134 -5.20 -21.49 15.94
CA SER A 134 -5.38 -22.64 16.84
C SER A 134 -5.26 -23.98 16.11
N ARG A 135 -5.89 -24.09 14.95
CA ARG A 135 -5.82 -25.30 14.13
C ARG A 135 -4.44 -25.48 13.51
N LEU A 136 -3.77 -24.39 13.13
CA LEU A 136 -2.40 -24.45 12.64
C LEU A 136 -1.45 -24.95 13.73
N MET A 137 -1.58 -24.43 14.95
CA MET A 137 -0.84 -24.89 16.13
C MET A 137 -1.11 -26.37 16.41
N GLN A 138 -2.36 -26.83 16.30
CA GLN A 138 -2.72 -28.25 16.42
C GLN A 138 -2.04 -29.11 15.36
N VAL A 139 -2.04 -28.70 14.09
CA VAL A 139 -1.37 -29.44 13.01
C VAL A 139 0.14 -29.56 13.28
N GLY A 140 0.78 -28.48 13.73
CA GLY A 140 2.18 -28.52 14.12
C GLY A 140 2.42 -29.47 15.28
N TYR A 141 1.59 -29.38 16.33
CA TYR A 141 1.69 -30.21 17.52
C TYR A 141 1.53 -31.71 17.20
N ASP A 142 0.50 -32.07 16.43
CA ASP A 142 0.24 -33.46 16.03
C ASP A 142 1.45 -34.04 15.26
N ALA A 143 1.99 -33.27 14.31
CA ALA A 143 3.15 -33.67 13.50
C ALA A 143 4.41 -33.87 14.34
N VAL A 144 4.66 -33.01 15.35
CA VAL A 144 5.81 -33.14 16.25
C VAL A 144 5.66 -34.35 17.17
N CYS A 145 4.44 -34.66 17.62
CA CYS A 145 4.22 -35.80 18.51
C CYS A 145 4.41 -37.17 17.84
N GLU A 146 4.32 -37.23 16.52
CA GLU A 146 4.70 -38.42 15.74
C GLU A 146 6.23 -38.59 15.63
N GLN A 147 7.03 -37.53 15.85
CA GLN A 147 8.48 -37.57 15.74
C GLN A 147 9.13 -38.09 17.02
N LYS A 148 9.81 -39.24 16.94
CA LYS A 148 10.55 -39.84 18.08
C LYS A 148 11.59 -38.91 18.71
N ARG A 149 12.20 -38.02 17.92
CA ARG A 149 13.27 -37.10 18.36
C ARG A 149 12.75 -35.96 19.25
N ALA A 150 11.50 -35.53 19.05
CA ALA A 150 10.88 -34.48 19.84
C ALA A 150 10.07 -35.03 21.04
N GLN A 151 10.01 -36.36 21.21
CA GLN A 151 9.29 -36.98 22.32
C GLN A 151 9.95 -36.65 23.66
N GLY A 152 9.20 -35.99 24.53
CA GLY A 152 9.66 -35.61 25.87
C GLY A 152 10.05 -34.15 26.01
N GLY A 153 10.25 -33.43 24.89
CA GLY A 153 10.41 -31.98 24.85
C GLY A 153 9.07 -31.25 25.04
N GLY A 154 9.14 -29.94 25.23
CA GLY A 154 7.97 -29.06 25.28
C GLY A 154 8.32 -27.67 24.78
N SER A 155 7.30 -26.90 24.40
CA SER A 155 7.52 -25.57 23.86
C SER A 155 6.33 -24.64 24.12
N THR A 156 6.60 -23.36 24.33
CA THR A 156 5.58 -22.31 24.23
C THR A 156 5.40 -21.92 22.76
N ALA A 157 4.23 -21.39 22.37
CA ALA A 157 3.98 -21.05 20.98
C ALA A 157 3.03 -19.86 20.84
N CYS A 158 3.44 -18.88 20.05
CA CYS A 158 2.60 -17.74 19.65
C CYS A 158 2.52 -17.70 18.13
N VAL A 159 1.32 -17.88 17.57
CA VAL A 159 1.09 -18.07 16.14
C VAL A 159 0.03 -17.10 15.63
N ALA A 160 0.35 -16.35 14.59
CA ALA A 160 -0.55 -15.42 13.92
C ALA A 160 -0.93 -15.92 12.51
N VAL A 161 -2.18 -15.67 12.13
CA VAL A 161 -2.68 -15.77 10.75
C VAL A 161 -3.33 -14.43 10.40
N VAL A 162 -2.90 -13.85 9.27
CA VAL A 162 -3.36 -12.53 8.82
C VAL A 162 -4.05 -12.63 7.46
N ASP A 163 -5.19 -11.95 7.35
CA ASP A 163 -6.10 -11.94 6.21
C ASP A 163 -5.91 -10.66 5.39
N PRO A 164 -5.86 -10.67 4.05
CA PRO A 164 -5.82 -9.46 3.22
C PRO A 164 -6.88 -8.39 3.53
N ARG A 165 -7.95 -8.68 4.26
CA ARG A 165 -8.97 -7.71 4.71
C ARG A 165 -8.60 -6.92 5.98
N GLY A 166 -7.41 -7.16 6.55
CA GLY A 166 -6.95 -6.48 7.76
C GLY A 166 -7.41 -7.13 9.06
N ILE A 167 -7.78 -8.41 9.02
CA ILE A 167 -8.12 -9.21 10.19
C ILE A 167 -6.89 -10.03 10.59
N VAL A 168 -6.54 -10.00 11.86
CA VAL A 168 -5.40 -10.70 12.44
C VAL A 168 -5.92 -11.59 13.56
N GLU A 169 -5.67 -12.88 13.46
CA GLU A 169 -5.95 -13.84 14.53
C GLU A 169 -4.64 -14.37 15.09
N VAL A 170 -4.53 -14.42 16.43
CA VAL A 170 -3.35 -14.92 17.14
C VAL A 170 -3.76 -15.98 18.14
N ALA A 171 -3.08 -17.13 18.13
CA ALA A 171 -3.16 -18.14 19.18
C ALA A 171 -1.87 -18.08 20.02
N ASN A 172 -2.00 -17.90 21.33
CA ASN A 172 -0.87 -17.83 22.25
C ASN A 172 -0.99 -18.88 23.34
N LEU A 173 0.03 -19.75 23.47
CA LEU A 173 0.18 -20.70 24.56
C LEU A 173 1.52 -20.46 25.26
N GLY A 174 1.48 -20.22 26.57
CA GLY A 174 2.67 -19.97 27.40
C GLY A 174 2.99 -18.49 27.62
N ASP A 175 4.25 -18.19 27.94
CA ASP A 175 4.77 -16.84 28.25
C ASP A 175 5.47 -16.14 27.08
N SER A 176 5.67 -16.85 25.96
CA SER A 176 5.71 -16.20 24.64
C SER A 176 4.48 -15.31 24.44
N GLY A 177 4.59 -14.32 23.56
CA GLY A 177 3.51 -13.35 23.41
C GLY A 177 3.60 -12.44 22.21
N PHE A 178 2.67 -11.48 22.17
CA PHE A 178 2.61 -10.49 21.12
C PHE A 178 2.22 -9.10 21.63
N LEU A 179 2.58 -8.10 20.83
CA LEU A 179 2.29 -6.69 21.04
C LEU A 179 1.71 -6.10 19.75
N HIS A 180 0.53 -5.47 19.86
CA HIS A 180 -0.09 -4.72 18.77
C HIS A 180 0.12 -3.23 19.03
N LEU A 181 0.80 -2.56 18.10
CA LEU A 181 1.17 -1.16 18.18
C LEU A 181 0.50 -0.35 17.07
N ARG A 182 0.09 0.86 17.43
CA ARG A 182 -0.26 1.97 16.52
C ARG A 182 0.83 3.04 16.58
N PRO A 183 0.85 3.99 15.62
CA PRO A 183 1.77 5.11 15.68
C PRO A 183 1.79 5.75 17.07
N ASN A 184 2.93 5.60 17.77
CA ASN A 184 3.16 6.09 19.13
C ASN A 184 2.20 5.57 20.22
N ALA A 185 1.58 4.40 20.05
CA ALA A 185 0.68 3.83 21.07
C ALA A 185 0.74 2.30 21.12
N ILE A 186 0.67 1.75 22.34
CA ILE A 186 0.44 0.31 22.55
C ILE A 186 -1.07 0.09 22.60
N ILE A 187 -1.60 -0.69 21.65
CA ILE A 187 -3.02 -1.04 21.61
C ILE A 187 -3.31 -2.26 22.45
N TYR A 188 -2.42 -3.25 22.39
CA TYR A 188 -2.60 -4.48 23.15
C TYR A 188 -1.28 -5.17 23.41
N ARG A 189 -1.18 -5.79 24.59
CA ARG A 189 -0.11 -6.71 24.99
C ARG A 189 -0.78 -8.02 25.45
N SER A 190 -0.36 -9.15 24.90
CA SER A 190 -0.82 -10.44 25.42
C SER A 190 -0.36 -10.65 26.86
N LYS A 191 -1.19 -11.35 27.62
CA LYS A 191 -0.81 -11.82 28.95
C LYS A 191 -0.18 -13.21 28.79
N GLY A 192 0.97 -13.44 29.42
CA GLY A 192 1.57 -14.77 29.46
C GLY A 192 0.70 -15.72 30.27
N GLN A 193 0.62 -16.96 29.82
CA GLN A 193 -0.06 -18.06 30.50
C GLN A 193 0.96 -18.85 31.31
N SER A 194 0.73 -19.00 32.61
CA SER A 194 1.59 -19.81 33.47
C SER A 194 0.80 -20.57 34.53
N HIS A 195 1.27 -21.77 34.87
CA HIS A 195 0.76 -22.57 36.00
C HIS A 195 1.29 -22.03 37.34
N GLY A 196 2.42 -21.32 37.30
CA GLY A 196 3.08 -20.72 38.44
C GLY A 196 4.15 -19.72 38.02
N PHE A 197 4.91 -19.22 38.98
CA PHE A 197 6.06 -18.37 38.67
C PHE A 197 7.11 -19.16 37.86
N ASN A 198 7.52 -18.64 36.70
CA ASN A 198 8.48 -19.27 35.79
C ASN A 198 8.13 -20.72 35.38
N ALA A 199 6.82 -21.02 35.29
CA ALA A 199 6.28 -22.30 34.87
C ALA A 199 5.18 -22.07 33.81
N PRO A 200 5.55 -21.75 32.56
CA PRO A 200 4.59 -21.44 31.51
C PRO A 200 3.75 -22.65 31.12
N PHE A 201 2.59 -22.37 30.51
CA PHE A 201 1.88 -23.39 29.74
C PHE A 201 2.76 -23.82 28.58
N GLN A 202 2.86 -25.12 28.33
CA GLN A 202 3.77 -25.66 27.32
C GLN A 202 3.12 -26.80 26.57
N LEU A 203 3.19 -26.72 25.23
CA LEU A 203 2.80 -27.82 24.35
C LEU A 203 3.69 -29.02 24.67
N ARG A 204 3.07 -30.13 25.04
CA ARG A 204 3.81 -31.35 25.38
C ARG A 204 3.09 -32.59 24.91
N CYS A 205 3.81 -33.41 24.15
CA CYS A 205 3.24 -34.66 23.65
C CYS A 205 2.83 -35.61 24.78
N PRO A 206 1.67 -36.30 24.66
CA PRO A 206 1.21 -37.22 25.68
C PRO A 206 2.19 -38.41 25.79
N LYS A 207 2.73 -38.68 26.98
CA LYS A 207 3.59 -39.86 27.19
C LYS A 207 2.76 -41.16 27.17
N LEU A 208 3.35 -42.24 26.62
CA LEU A 208 2.94 -43.61 26.93
C LEU A 208 3.12 -43.85 28.44
N ALA A 209 2.01 -44.01 29.16
CA ALA A 209 1.88 -44.44 30.56
C ALA A 209 2.68 -43.65 31.64
N GLY A 210 1.96 -42.84 32.44
CA GLY A 210 2.37 -42.53 33.83
C GLY A 210 2.90 -41.12 34.15
N ALA A 211 2.82 -40.14 33.24
CA ALA A 211 3.22 -38.75 33.53
C ALA A 211 2.01 -37.79 33.65
N SER A 212 2.18 -36.69 34.37
CA SER A 212 1.18 -35.62 34.53
C SER A 212 0.65 -35.11 33.19
N PRO A 213 -0.64 -34.74 33.10
CA PRO A 213 -1.22 -34.18 31.89
C PRO A 213 -0.46 -32.91 31.48
N GLY A 214 0.04 -32.87 30.24
CA GLY A 214 0.63 -31.66 29.64
C GLY A 214 -0.45 -30.79 28.99
N ASP A 215 -0.10 -29.54 28.69
CA ASP A 215 -1.00 -28.60 28.01
C ASP A 215 -1.05 -28.90 26.51
N GLY A 216 -2.19 -28.64 25.90
CA GLY A 216 -2.44 -28.83 24.48
C GLY A 216 -2.74 -27.53 23.73
N PRO A 217 -2.87 -27.58 22.40
CA PRO A 217 -3.28 -26.43 21.60
C PRO A 217 -4.67 -25.89 21.96
N ASP A 218 -5.54 -26.72 22.54
CA ASP A 218 -6.87 -26.32 23.02
C ASP A 218 -6.83 -25.38 24.25
N ASP A 219 -5.68 -25.31 24.94
CA ASP A 219 -5.48 -24.42 26.10
C ASP A 219 -4.97 -23.02 25.68
N ALA A 220 -4.72 -22.81 24.39
CA ALA A 220 -4.21 -21.54 23.87
C ALA A 220 -5.26 -20.43 23.88
N ASP A 221 -4.87 -19.23 24.29
CA ASP A 221 -5.73 -18.05 24.18
C ASP A 221 -5.80 -17.58 22.72
N ILE A 222 -7.01 -17.31 22.24
CA ILE A 222 -7.28 -16.84 20.89
C ILE A 222 -7.67 -15.37 20.90
N PHE A 223 -6.96 -14.58 20.10
CA PHE A 223 -7.17 -13.15 19.96
C PHE A 223 -7.53 -12.81 18.51
N ARG A 224 -8.48 -11.90 18.31
CA ARG A 224 -8.87 -11.40 16.99
C ARG A 224 -8.83 -9.89 16.96
N HIS A 225 -7.98 -9.34 16.10
CA HIS A 225 -7.65 -7.92 16.01
C HIS A 225 -7.92 -7.41 14.59
N THR A 226 -8.21 -6.11 14.49
CA THR A 226 -8.31 -5.40 13.20
C THR A 226 -7.18 -4.38 13.11
N VAL A 227 -6.51 -4.32 11.95
CA VAL A 227 -5.34 -3.45 11.74
C VAL A 227 -5.66 -2.21 10.93
N ARG A 228 -4.84 -1.18 11.08
CA ARG A 228 -4.83 0.04 10.27
C ARG A 228 -3.52 0.17 9.51
N HIS A 229 -3.50 1.07 8.52
CA HIS A 229 -2.28 1.41 7.80
C HIS A 229 -1.21 1.91 8.78
N GLY A 230 -0.01 1.33 8.70
CA GLY A 230 1.13 1.65 9.56
C GLY A 230 1.10 1.05 10.96
N ASP A 231 0.12 0.19 11.29
CA ASP A 231 0.14 -0.61 12.52
C ASP A 231 1.32 -1.59 12.47
N ILE A 232 1.76 -2.04 13.65
CA ILE A 232 2.84 -3.01 13.81
C ILE A 232 2.40 -4.12 14.75
N LEU A 233 2.58 -5.37 14.35
CA LEU A 233 2.44 -6.53 15.23
C LEU A 233 3.82 -7.14 15.48
N ILE A 234 4.13 -7.34 16.76
CA ILE A 234 5.37 -7.96 17.22
C ILE A 234 5.01 -9.25 17.92
N LEU A 235 5.53 -10.38 17.45
CA LEU A 235 5.51 -11.66 18.15
C LEU A 235 6.91 -11.92 18.68
N ALA A 236 7.05 -12.33 19.93
CA ALA A 236 8.34 -12.60 20.53
C ALA A 236 8.30 -13.69 21.59
N THR A 237 9.43 -14.35 21.79
CA THR A 237 9.66 -15.25 22.93
C THR A 237 9.83 -14.46 24.22
N ASP A 238 9.72 -15.15 25.36
CA ASP A 238 9.81 -14.58 26.70
C ASP A 238 11.12 -13.79 26.92
N GLY A 239 12.23 -14.18 26.27
CA GLY A 239 13.50 -13.48 26.31
C GLY A 239 13.42 -11.97 25.97
N LEU A 240 12.46 -11.53 25.14
CA LEU A 240 12.18 -10.10 24.94
C LEU A 240 11.43 -9.51 26.15
N PHE A 241 10.34 -10.16 26.58
CA PHE A 241 9.40 -9.64 27.58
C PHE A 241 9.95 -9.69 29.01
N ASP A 242 10.91 -10.58 29.28
CA ASP A 242 11.62 -10.70 30.55
C ASP A 242 12.68 -9.61 30.74
N ASN A 243 13.17 -9.05 29.64
CA ASN A 243 14.27 -8.09 29.63
C ASN A 243 13.87 -6.67 29.24
N GLN A 244 12.71 -6.45 28.62
CA GLN A 244 12.24 -5.11 28.20
C GLN A 244 10.79 -4.83 28.64
N TYR A 245 10.53 -3.64 29.17
CA TYR A 245 9.17 -3.19 29.43
C TYR A 245 8.49 -2.74 28.13
N CYS A 246 7.15 -2.80 28.09
CA CYS A 246 6.41 -2.41 26.88
C CYS A 246 6.64 -0.96 26.46
N HIS A 247 6.83 -0.04 27.40
CA HIS A 247 7.11 1.36 27.08
C HIS A 247 8.51 1.53 26.47
N ASP A 248 9.50 0.73 26.87
CA ASP A 248 10.82 0.72 26.25
C ASP A 248 10.76 0.15 24.83
N ILE A 249 9.97 -0.92 24.63
CA ILE A 249 9.71 -1.50 23.30
C ILE A 249 9.07 -0.43 22.40
N LEU A 250 8.03 0.26 22.87
CA LEU A 250 7.38 1.34 22.12
C LEU A 250 8.37 2.47 21.81
N GLY A 251 9.18 2.90 22.78
CA GLY A 251 10.20 3.94 22.58
C GLY A 251 11.22 3.58 21.50
N ARG A 252 11.65 2.32 21.45
CA ARG A 252 12.55 1.81 20.40
C ARG A 252 11.88 1.77 19.04
N VAL A 253 10.64 1.29 18.97
CA VAL A 253 9.84 1.28 17.74
C VAL A 253 9.67 2.70 17.23
N ASN A 254 9.26 3.65 18.08
CA ASN A 254 9.17 5.06 17.75
C ASN A 254 10.49 5.59 17.17
N ASN A 255 11.62 5.35 17.85
CA ASN A 255 12.92 5.82 17.38
C ASN A 255 13.25 5.31 15.98
N VAL A 256 13.03 4.02 15.70
CA VAL A 256 13.26 3.44 14.37
C VAL A 256 12.30 4.02 13.34
N MET A 257 11.01 4.11 13.66
CA MET A 257 9.98 4.59 12.74
C MET A 257 10.16 6.08 12.41
N PHE A 258 10.47 6.93 13.39
CA PHE A 258 10.74 8.36 13.16
C PHE A 258 12.07 8.60 12.44
N SER A 259 13.13 7.88 12.80
CA SER A 259 14.46 8.07 12.19
C SER A 259 14.49 7.69 10.71
N ASN A 260 13.70 6.68 10.33
CA ASN A 260 13.54 6.28 8.93
C ASN A 260 12.47 7.11 8.19
N GLY A 261 11.80 8.05 8.86
CA GLY A 261 10.73 8.86 8.28
C GLY A 261 9.45 8.08 7.96
N ALA A 262 9.28 6.89 8.53
CA ALA A 262 8.12 6.02 8.38
C ALA A 262 6.91 6.56 9.16
N TRP A 263 7.16 7.13 10.34
CA TRP A 263 6.20 7.91 11.11
C TRP A 263 6.64 9.37 11.17
N GLN A 264 5.69 10.30 11.13
CA GLN A 264 5.94 11.73 11.12
C GLN A 264 5.05 12.44 12.15
N PRO A 265 5.59 13.43 12.89
CA PRO A 265 4.78 14.23 13.78
C PRO A 265 3.80 15.09 12.99
N THR A 266 2.54 15.13 13.41
CA THR A 266 1.53 16.03 12.83
C THR A 266 1.48 17.35 13.59
N GLN A 267 0.97 18.40 12.94
CA GLN A 267 0.84 19.75 13.51
C GLN A 267 -0.07 19.81 14.76
N SER A 268 -0.92 18.80 14.97
CA SER A 268 -1.92 18.72 16.03
C SER A 268 -1.52 17.81 17.21
N SER A 269 -0.22 17.56 17.42
CA SER A 269 0.35 16.67 18.44
C SER A 269 0.10 15.15 18.24
N GLY A 270 -0.44 14.74 17.10
CA GLY A 270 -0.56 13.32 16.70
C GLY A 270 0.65 12.81 15.91
N VAL A 271 0.64 11.53 15.55
CA VAL A 271 1.64 10.89 14.69
C VAL A 271 0.93 10.31 13.47
N SER A 272 1.39 10.66 12.27
CA SER A 272 0.88 10.12 11.00
C SER A 272 1.88 9.17 10.37
N VAL A 273 1.36 8.29 9.51
CA VAL A 273 2.16 7.37 8.70
C VAL A 273 2.62 8.08 7.43
N SER A 274 3.85 7.82 6.99
CA SER A 274 4.42 8.41 5.80
C SER A 274 3.91 7.75 4.52
N ASP A 275 3.60 8.55 3.50
CA ASP A 275 3.26 8.08 2.15
C ASP A 275 4.38 7.21 1.52
N ASP A 276 5.62 7.41 1.95
CA ASP A 276 6.78 6.69 1.44
C ASP A 276 7.05 5.37 2.21
N LEU A 277 6.18 4.97 3.15
CA LEU A 277 6.36 3.77 3.99
C LEU A 277 6.61 2.51 3.15
N ARG A 278 5.96 2.39 2.00
CA ARG A 278 6.15 1.28 1.07
C ARG A 278 7.56 1.19 0.50
N GLU A 279 8.19 2.34 0.20
CA GLU A 279 9.55 2.39 -0.32
C GLU A 279 10.57 2.00 0.76
N LEU A 280 10.31 2.39 2.02
CA LEU A 280 11.15 2.06 3.17
C LEU A 280 11.16 0.56 3.52
N MET A 281 10.10 -0.17 3.13
CA MET A 281 10.00 -1.62 3.32
C MET A 281 10.47 -2.42 2.10
N GLY A 282 10.89 -1.75 1.02
CA GLY A 282 11.44 -2.37 -0.17
C GLY A 282 12.85 -2.94 0.04
N ILE A 283 13.17 -4.02 -0.68
CA ILE A 283 14.46 -4.74 -0.62
C ILE A 283 15.63 -3.83 -1.02
N ASN A 284 15.40 -2.85 -1.89
CA ASN A 284 16.42 -1.98 -2.47
C ASN A 284 17.06 -0.99 -1.48
N SER A 285 16.54 -0.89 -0.25
CA SER A 285 16.96 0.09 0.77
C SER A 285 18.11 -0.43 1.67
N GLY A 286 18.66 -1.61 1.40
CA GLY A 286 19.77 -2.22 2.16
C GLY A 286 19.29 -3.07 3.34
N SER A 287 18.59 -2.47 4.31
CA SER A 287 17.95 -3.18 5.44
C SER A 287 16.47 -2.77 5.56
N PRO A 288 15.52 -3.62 5.17
CA PRO A 288 14.10 -3.30 5.21
C PRO A 288 13.62 -2.97 6.62
N LEU A 289 12.73 -1.99 6.74
CA LEU A 289 12.29 -1.41 8.02
C LEU A 289 11.80 -2.45 9.03
N GLN A 290 11.04 -3.46 8.59
CA GLN A 290 10.53 -4.55 9.41
C GLN A 290 11.66 -5.42 10.01
N THR A 291 12.72 -5.67 9.25
CA THR A 291 13.88 -6.44 9.71
C THR A 291 14.73 -5.60 10.66
N GLU A 292 14.86 -4.30 10.40
CA GLU A 292 15.57 -3.38 11.29
C GLU A 292 14.87 -3.25 12.64
N LEU A 293 13.53 -3.15 12.67
CA LEU A 293 12.75 -3.20 13.90
C LEU A 293 13.01 -4.49 14.69
N ALA A 294 12.89 -5.65 14.04
CA ALA A 294 13.15 -6.94 14.69
C ALA A 294 14.57 -6.99 15.27
N ARG A 295 15.57 -6.53 14.52
CA ARG A 295 16.98 -6.50 14.92
C ARG A 295 17.21 -5.58 16.12
N VAL A 296 16.66 -4.37 16.11
CA VAL A 296 16.82 -3.39 17.19
C VAL A 296 16.19 -3.91 18.48
N LEU A 297 15.00 -4.51 18.41
CA LEU A 297 14.32 -5.10 19.58
C LEU A 297 15.11 -6.28 20.15
N THR A 298 15.57 -7.18 19.28
CA THR A 298 16.36 -8.36 19.68
C THR A 298 17.67 -7.97 20.35
N LEU A 299 18.42 -7.02 19.76
CA LEU A 299 19.70 -6.56 20.31
C LEU A 299 19.53 -5.78 21.61
N ALA A 300 18.46 -5.01 21.74
CA ALA A 300 18.12 -4.32 22.97
C ALA A 300 17.84 -5.29 24.11
N ALA A 301 16.99 -6.29 23.86
CA ALA A 301 16.70 -7.35 24.82
C ALA A 301 17.96 -8.12 25.21
N ARG A 302 18.81 -8.47 24.25
CA ARG A 302 20.09 -9.15 24.52
C ARG A 302 21.05 -8.31 25.35
N THR A 303 21.10 -7.00 25.10
CA THR A 303 21.96 -6.10 25.88
C THR A 303 21.45 -5.98 27.31
N ALA A 304 20.12 -5.93 27.49
CA ALA A 304 19.49 -5.95 28.80
C ALA A 304 19.65 -7.29 29.53
N SER A 305 19.62 -8.42 28.81
CA SER A 305 19.82 -9.75 29.39
C SER A 305 21.22 -9.96 29.97
N LEU A 306 22.21 -9.24 29.46
CA LEU A 306 23.59 -9.24 29.96
C LEU A 306 23.88 -8.08 30.94
N SER A 307 22.90 -7.23 31.19
CA SER A 307 23.04 -6.06 32.06
C SER A 307 22.85 -6.42 33.53
N LYS A 308 23.45 -5.61 34.40
CA LYS A 308 23.20 -5.63 35.86
C LYS A 308 21.97 -4.83 36.28
N VAL A 309 21.28 -4.20 35.32
CA VAL A 309 20.05 -3.45 35.57
C VAL A 309 18.87 -4.43 35.62
N ASP A 310 18.06 -4.32 36.67
CA ASP A 310 16.90 -5.19 36.87
C ASP A 310 15.85 -5.01 35.74
N GLY A 311 15.64 -6.08 34.99
CA GLY A 311 14.55 -6.17 34.02
C GLY A 311 13.20 -6.55 34.65
N PRO A 312 12.13 -6.63 33.84
CA PRO A 312 10.82 -7.13 34.25
C PRO A 312 10.89 -8.47 35.01
N PHE A 313 11.69 -9.43 34.52
CA PHE A 313 11.84 -10.74 35.17
C PHE A 313 12.44 -10.63 36.57
N ALA A 314 13.53 -9.87 36.73
CA ALA A 314 14.14 -9.65 38.04
C ALA A 314 13.15 -9.02 39.04
N LYS A 315 12.34 -8.05 38.59
CA LYS A 315 11.29 -7.47 39.44
C LYS A 315 10.21 -8.46 39.82
N MET A 316 9.89 -9.41 38.94
CA MET A 316 8.97 -10.49 39.26
C MET A 316 9.58 -11.49 40.24
N VAL A 317 10.84 -11.91 40.07
CA VAL A 317 11.55 -12.76 41.04
C VAL A 317 11.56 -12.10 42.41
N GLN A 318 11.99 -10.84 42.50
CA GLN A 318 12.05 -10.08 43.76
C GLN A 318 10.69 -9.97 44.46
N LYS A 319 9.59 -10.05 43.70
CA LYS A 319 8.22 -10.01 44.25
C LYS A 319 7.74 -11.37 44.75
N TYR A 320 8.01 -12.45 44.01
CA TYR A 320 7.52 -13.80 44.34
C TYR A 320 8.46 -14.59 45.26
N ASP A 321 9.76 -14.38 45.11
CA ASP A 321 10.82 -14.96 45.94
C ASP A 321 11.90 -13.89 46.27
N PRO A 322 11.65 -13.03 47.27
CA PRO A 322 12.62 -12.03 47.69
C PRO A 322 13.94 -12.63 48.20
N ALA A 323 13.94 -13.90 48.65
CA ALA A 323 15.11 -14.58 49.18
C ALA A 323 16.06 -15.07 48.09
N ALA A 324 15.61 -15.19 46.83
CA ALA A 324 16.44 -15.58 45.71
C ALA A 324 17.54 -14.55 45.35
N HIS A 325 17.45 -13.32 45.86
CA HIS A 325 18.44 -12.24 45.62
C HIS A 325 18.83 -12.08 44.14
N TYR A 326 17.84 -12.17 43.24
CA TYR A 326 18.05 -12.08 41.80
C TYR A 326 18.09 -10.61 41.33
N PHE A 327 19.14 -10.26 40.58
CA PHE A 327 19.35 -8.93 40.02
C PHE A 327 19.86 -9.00 38.58
N GLY A 328 19.55 -7.97 37.79
CA GLY A 328 19.97 -7.88 36.39
C GLY A 328 18.97 -8.47 35.38
N GLY A 329 19.46 -8.79 34.18
CA GLY A 329 18.67 -9.39 33.11
C GLY A 329 18.63 -10.92 33.14
N LYS A 330 17.60 -11.50 32.52
CA LYS A 330 17.48 -12.95 32.33
C LYS A 330 18.19 -13.35 31.05
N ARG A 331 19.28 -14.11 31.17
CA ARG A 331 20.03 -14.64 30.04
C ARG A 331 19.21 -15.75 29.38
N ASP A 332 18.66 -15.44 28.21
CA ASP A 332 17.79 -16.33 27.46
C ASP A 332 18.06 -16.30 25.95
N ASP A 333 17.50 -17.27 25.24
CA ASP A 333 17.32 -17.19 23.80
C ASP A 333 16.23 -16.14 23.48
N ILE A 334 16.41 -15.36 22.42
CA ILE A 334 15.52 -14.24 22.07
C ILE A 334 15.19 -14.32 20.60
N THR A 335 13.91 -14.39 20.28
CA THR A 335 13.41 -14.39 18.91
C THR A 335 12.25 -13.41 18.76
N VAL A 336 12.32 -12.57 17.74
CA VAL A 336 11.34 -11.52 17.47
C VAL A 336 10.94 -11.55 16.00
N VAL A 337 9.63 -11.61 15.75
CA VAL A 337 9.01 -11.48 14.42
C VAL A 337 8.16 -10.22 14.40
N VAL A 338 8.35 -9.37 13.40
CA VAL A 338 7.66 -8.10 13.22
C VAL A 338 6.90 -8.11 11.91
N ALA A 339 5.63 -7.70 11.94
CA ALA A 339 4.80 -7.44 10.78
C ALA A 339 4.35 -5.97 10.75
N ILE A 340 4.58 -5.30 9.62
CA ILE A 340 4.08 -3.94 9.36
C ILE A 340 2.92 -4.01 8.35
N TYR A 341 1.82 -3.32 8.66
CA TYR A 341 0.59 -3.34 7.88
C TYR A 341 0.51 -2.17 6.89
N LEU A 342 0.26 -2.45 5.61
CA LEU A 342 0.01 -1.43 4.58
C LEU A 342 -1.37 -1.62 3.95
N ASN A 343 -2.10 -0.54 3.70
CA ASN A 343 -3.34 -0.55 2.94
C ASN A 343 -3.02 -0.33 1.44
N GLU A 344 -3.61 -1.14 0.56
CA GLU A 344 -3.47 -1.04 -0.90
C GLU A 344 -4.50 -0.12 -1.57
N ILE A 345 -5.64 0.16 -0.92
CA ILE A 345 -6.86 0.66 -1.60
C ILE A 345 -7.15 2.15 -1.41
N GLU A 346 -6.73 2.76 -0.30
CA GLU A 346 -6.78 4.23 -0.14
C GLU A 346 -6.01 4.94 -1.27
N GLU A 347 -4.83 4.42 -1.65
CA GLU A 347 -4.05 5.03 -2.75
C GLU A 347 -4.77 5.02 -4.09
N ALA A 348 -5.55 3.98 -4.43
CA ALA A 348 -6.11 3.86 -5.77
C ALA A 348 -7.29 4.81 -6.02
N MET A 349 -8.18 4.95 -5.02
CA MET A 349 -9.30 5.88 -5.09
C MET A 349 -8.82 7.33 -4.93
N ASP A 350 -7.85 7.60 -4.04
CA ASP A 350 -7.25 8.92 -3.91
C ASP A 350 -6.53 9.35 -5.18
N VAL A 351 -5.81 8.43 -5.84
CA VAL A 351 -5.16 8.68 -7.14
C VAL A 351 -6.20 8.97 -8.22
N TYR A 352 -7.32 8.25 -8.23
CA TYR A 352 -8.41 8.50 -9.17
C TYR A 352 -9.04 9.88 -8.96
N VAL A 353 -9.42 10.20 -7.72
CA VAL A 353 -10.05 11.48 -7.36
C VAL A 353 -9.08 12.64 -7.55
N ALA A 354 -7.82 12.50 -7.15
CA ALA A 354 -6.79 13.50 -7.39
C ALA A 354 -6.54 13.73 -8.88
N GLY A 355 -6.51 12.65 -9.68
CA GLY A 355 -6.42 12.73 -11.14
C GLY A 355 -7.61 13.47 -11.76
N ALA A 356 -8.81 13.20 -11.27
CA ALA A 356 -10.04 13.88 -11.70
C ALA A 356 -10.01 15.38 -11.36
N VAL A 357 -9.63 15.75 -10.13
CA VAL A 357 -9.49 17.17 -9.71
C VAL A 357 -8.44 17.90 -10.55
N ALA A 358 -7.30 17.25 -10.83
CA ALA A 358 -6.26 17.81 -11.68
C ALA A 358 -6.72 18.05 -13.12
N ALA A 359 -7.38 17.06 -13.72
CA ALA A 359 -7.93 17.16 -15.07
C ALA A 359 -8.97 18.27 -15.17
N PHE A 360 -9.89 18.35 -14.20
CA PHE A 360 -10.89 19.41 -14.13
C PHE A 360 -10.25 20.80 -14.04
N THR A 361 -9.24 20.95 -13.19
CA THR A 361 -8.54 22.23 -12.98
C THR A 361 -7.87 22.71 -14.28
N VAL A 362 -7.22 21.81 -15.00
CA VAL A 362 -6.60 22.11 -16.29
C VAL A 362 -7.65 22.43 -17.35
N ASP A 363 -8.73 21.66 -17.42
CA ASP A 363 -9.83 21.90 -18.37
C ASP A 363 -10.53 23.24 -18.09
N VAL A 364 -10.63 23.72 -16.85
CA VAL A 364 -11.25 25.03 -16.60
C VAL A 364 -10.31 26.18 -16.97
N ILE A 365 -9.01 26.05 -16.68
CA ILE A 365 -8.03 27.13 -16.83
C ILE A 365 -7.47 27.22 -18.26
N VAL A 366 -7.16 26.09 -18.89
CA VAL A 366 -6.45 26.01 -20.19
C VAL A 366 -7.42 25.93 -21.38
N TYR A 367 -8.69 25.60 -21.17
CA TYR A 367 -9.65 25.44 -22.27
C TYR A 367 -9.97 26.69 -23.10
N PRO A 368 -10.13 27.90 -22.53
CA PRO A 368 -10.33 29.12 -23.32
C PRO A 368 -9.19 29.35 -24.29
N LEU A 369 -8.01 29.04 -23.78
CA LEU A 369 -6.72 29.11 -24.41
C LEU A 369 -6.67 28.10 -25.59
N ASP A 370 -7.08 26.84 -25.40
CA ASP A 370 -7.13 25.84 -26.48
C ASP A 370 -8.14 26.23 -27.57
N THR A 371 -9.28 26.79 -27.16
CA THR A 371 -10.32 27.29 -28.07
C THR A 371 -9.80 28.46 -28.90
N TYR A 372 -8.98 29.34 -28.31
CA TYR A 372 -8.35 30.44 -29.03
C TYR A 372 -7.33 29.95 -30.07
N LYS A 373 -6.48 28.98 -29.70
CA LYS A 373 -5.50 28.36 -30.60
C LYS A 373 -6.16 27.68 -31.81
N THR A 374 -7.19 26.87 -31.57
CA THR A 374 -7.91 26.15 -32.63
C THR A 374 -8.60 27.12 -33.59
N ARG A 375 -9.21 28.19 -33.07
CA ARG A 375 -9.79 29.28 -33.87
C ARG A 375 -8.74 29.96 -34.75
N LEU A 376 -7.61 30.38 -34.19
CA LEU A 376 -6.49 30.99 -34.94
C LEU A 376 -5.93 30.09 -36.05
N GLN A 377 -5.95 28.77 -35.86
CA GLN A 377 -5.45 27.80 -36.84
C GLN A 377 -6.46 27.46 -37.94
N SER A 378 -7.74 27.83 -37.77
CA SER A 378 -8.76 27.63 -38.80
C SER A 378 -8.70 28.71 -39.88
N ARG A 379 -8.79 28.31 -41.16
CA ARG A 379 -8.68 29.23 -42.33
C ARG A 379 -9.79 30.29 -42.37
N ASP A 380 -10.94 30.01 -41.74
CA ASP A 380 -12.11 30.88 -41.76
C ASP A 380 -12.01 32.05 -40.75
N PHE A 381 -11.14 31.95 -39.75
CA PHE A 381 -10.98 32.97 -38.71
C PHE A 381 -10.22 34.22 -39.17
N LEU A 382 -9.39 34.09 -40.22
CA LEU A 382 -8.68 35.22 -40.83
C LEU A 382 -9.60 36.13 -41.66
N LYS A 383 -10.80 35.65 -42.02
CA LYS A 383 -11.76 36.38 -42.87
C LYS A 383 -12.94 36.98 -42.11
N ALA A 384 -13.18 36.58 -40.87
CA ALA A 384 -14.30 37.05 -40.07
C ALA A 384 -13.82 37.91 -38.90
N ALA A 385 -14.44 39.08 -38.69
CA ALA A 385 -14.23 39.90 -37.49
C ALA A 385 -14.39 39.03 -36.24
N ALA A 386 -13.39 39.07 -35.35
CA ALA A 386 -13.23 38.16 -34.24
C ALA A 386 -14.52 38.06 -33.38
N PRO A 387 -15.14 36.87 -33.24
CA PRO A 387 -16.25 36.70 -32.31
C PRO A 387 -15.74 36.79 -30.87
N LYS A 388 -16.20 37.80 -30.13
CA LYS A 388 -15.82 38.10 -28.73
C LYS A 388 -16.42 37.14 -27.68
N GLY A 389 -16.89 35.95 -28.06
CA GLY A 389 -17.62 35.04 -27.17
C GLY A 389 -17.46 33.54 -27.45
N GLY A 390 -17.91 32.71 -26.50
CA GLY A 390 -17.99 31.25 -26.65
C GLY A 390 -16.68 30.49 -26.44
N LEU A 391 -15.74 31.01 -25.66
CA LEU A 391 -14.44 30.36 -25.38
C LEU A 391 -14.55 29.03 -24.62
N TYR A 392 -15.68 28.77 -23.94
CA TYR A 392 -15.97 27.53 -23.21
C TYR A 392 -16.90 26.57 -23.98
N GLN A 393 -17.19 26.84 -25.25
CA GLN A 393 -18.14 26.03 -26.03
C GLN A 393 -17.62 24.60 -26.22
N GLY A 394 -18.32 23.64 -25.61
CA GLY A 394 -17.99 22.22 -25.67
C GLY A 394 -17.24 21.68 -24.44
N ILE A 395 -16.99 22.50 -23.40
CA ILE A 395 -16.26 22.08 -22.20
C ILE A 395 -16.96 20.94 -21.44
N GLY A 396 -18.30 20.93 -21.39
CA GLY A 396 -19.05 19.92 -20.64
C GLY A 396 -18.80 18.48 -21.12
N VAL A 397 -18.68 18.25 -22.43
CA VAL A 397 -18.37 16.92 -22.98
C VAL A 397 -16.91 16.54 -22.70
N VAL A 398 -16.01 17.53 -22.65
CA VAL A 398 -14.59 17.30 -22.35
C VAL A 398 -14.43 16.90 -20.89
N VAL A 399 -14.99 17.67 -19.95
CA VAL A 399 -14.92 17.37 -18.51
C VAL A 399 -15.49 15.97 -18.21
N VAL A 400 -16.65 15.61 -18.77
CA VAL A 400 -17.25 14.29 -18.54
C VAL A 400 -16.34 13.13 -19.00
N ALA A 401 -15.50 13.37 -20.02
CA ALA A 401 -14.61 12.34 -20.57
C ALA A 401 -13.19 12.39 -20.00
N THR A 402 -12.71 13.54 -19.52
CA THR A 402 -11.36 13.69 -18.97
C THR A 402 -11.25 13.14 -17.56
N LEU A 403 -12.31 13.19 -16.75
CA LEU A 403 -12.28 12.62 -15.38
C LEU A 403 -12.01 11.11 -15.40
N PRO A 404 -12.75 10.28 -16.17
CA PRO A 404 -12.48 8.85 -16.23
C PRO A 404 -11.14 8.54 -16.90
N ALA A 405 -10.74 9.33 -17.90
CA ALA A 405 -9.47 9.15 -18.60
C ALA A 405 -8.26 9.44 -17.71
N ALA A 406 -8.30 10.48 -16.89
CA ALA A 406 -7.25 10.81 -15.93
C ALA A 406 -7.10 9.71 -14.89
N GLY A 407 -8.21 9.18 -14.38
CA GLY A 407 -8.21 8.02 -13.50
C GLY A 407 -7.55 6.79 -14.13
N VAL A 408 -7.95 6.43 -15.36
CA VAL A 408 -7.35 5.33 -16.13
C VAL A 408 -5.87 5.56 -16.38
N PHE A 409 -5.45 6.78 -16.69
CA PHE A 409 -4.05 7.12 -16.89
C PHE A 409 -3.23 6.82 -15.63
N PHE A 410 -3.57 7.44 -14.49
CA PHE A 410 -2.76 7.31 -13.28
C PHE A 410 -2.83 5.90 -12.67
N SER A 411 -3.98 5.24 -12.70
CA SER A 411 -4.11 3.86 -12.21
C SER A 411 -3.28 2.88 -13.05
N THR A 412 -3.33 3.02 -14.37
CA THR A 412 -2.55 2.17 -15.30
C THR A 412 -1.06 2.46 -15.17
N TYR A 413 -0.68 3.74 -15.03
CA TYR A 413 0.70 4.16 -14.83
C TYR A 413 1.31 3.51 -13.58
N GLU A 414 0.65 3.63 -12.42
CA GLU A 414 1.11 3.06 -11.16
C GLU A 414 1.15 1.52 -11.21
N ARG A 415 0.14 0.88 -11.81
CA ARG A 415 0.11 -0.58 -11.96
C ARG A 415 1.25 -1.09 -12.84
N CYS A 416 1.47 -0.46 -14.00
CA CYS A 416 2.56 -0.81 -14.91
C CYS A 416 3.93 -0.55 -14.26
N LYS A 417 4.10 0.59 -13.59
CA LYS A 417 5.34 0.90 -12.87
C LYS A 417 5.70 -0.18 -11.86
N ARG A 418 4.75 -0.68 -11.06
CA ARG A 418 4.98 -1.77 -10.09
C ARG A 418 5.40 -3.09 -10.75
N LEU A 419 4.74 -3.45 -11.85
CA LEU A 419 5.04 -4.68 -12.59
C LEU A 419 6.44 -4.63 -13.23
N LEU A 420 6.80 -3.51 -13.85
CA LEU A 420 8.11 -3.35 -14.49
C LEU A 420 9.26 -3.08 -13.50
N ALA A 421 8.99 -2.47 -12.35
CA ALA A 421 9.98 -2.29 -11.28
C ALA A 421 10.38 -3.61 -10.62
N SER A 422 9.58 -4.67 -10.79
CA SER A 422 9.88 -6.02 -10.29
C SER A 422 10.95 -6.74 -11.13
N SER A 423 11.29 -6.23 -12.32
CA SER A 423 12.39 -6.75 -13.15
C SER A 423 13.64 -5.89 -12.95
N GLU A 424 14.64 -6.40 -12.23
CA GLU A 424 15.92 -5.71 -11.91
C GLU A 424 16.76 -5.28 -13.14
N VAL A 425 16.34 -5.61 -14.36
CA VAL A 425 17.17 -5.50 -15.57
C VAL A 425 17.03 -4.15 -16.29
N LEU A 426 15.97 -3.37 -16.02
CA LEU A 426 15.66 -2.16 -16.81
C LEU A 426 16.04 -0.84 -16.10
N PRO A 427 16.67 0.12 -16.81
CA PRO A 427 16.90 1.46 -16.27
C PRO A 427 15.59 2.16 -15.90
N LEU A 428 15.58 2.90 -14.77
CA LEU A 428 14.40 3.63 -14.26
C LEU A 428 13.70 4.49 -15.32
N ALA A 429 14.45 5.18 -16.18
CA ALA A 429 13.89 5.99 -17.26
C ALA A 429 13.06 5.17 -18.27
N VAL A 430 13.48 3.93 -18.56
CA VAL A 430 12.79 3.02 -19.48
C VAL A 430 11.52 2.46 -18.83
N VAL A 431 11.57 2.15 -17.53
CA VAL A 431 10.40 1.74 -16.75
C VAL A 431 9.33 2.82 -16.75
N HIS A 432 9.71 4.08 -16.48
CA HIS A 432 8.76 5.19 -16.49
C HIS A 432 8.21 5.51 -17.89
N ALA A 433 9.05 5.46 -18.93
CA ALA A 433 8.62 5.73 -20.30
C ALA A 433 7.66 4.64 -20.84
N SER A 434 7.91 3.37 -20.52
CA SER A 434 7.04 2.26 -20.92
C SER A 434 5.73 2.28 -20.13
N ALA A 435 5.78 2.48 -18.81
CA ALA A 435 4.58 2.61 -17.98
C ALA A 435 3.70 3.80 -18.39
N SER A 436 4.29 4.97 -18.68
CA SER A 436 3.54 6.14 -19.16
C SER A 436 2.96 5.94 -20.56
N SER A 437 3.64 5.22 -21.44
CA SER A 437 3.14 4.94 -22.79
C SER A 437 1.91 4.02 -22.77
N VAL A 438 1.93 2.98 -21.93
CA VAL A 438 0.79 2.07 -21.75
C VAL A 438 -0.40 2.80 -21.11
N ALA A 439 -0.13 3.61 -20.09
CA ALA A 439 -1.14 4.45 -19.45
C ALA A 439 -1.78 5.46 -20.42
N GLU A 440 -0.98 6.11 -21.25
CA GLU A 440 -1.46 7.07 -22.25
C GLU A 440 -2.33 6.39 -23.31
N ALA A 441 -1.94 5.20 -23.77
CA ALA A 441 -2.75 4.44 -24.72
C ALA A 441 -4.12 4.05 -24.12
N ALA A 442 -4.14 3.58 -22.86
CA ALA A 442 -5.37 3.24 -22.15
C ALA A 442 -6.27 4.47 -21.94
N SER A 443 -5.69 5.61 -21.54
CA SER A 443 -6.41 6.88 -21.38
C SER A 443 -6.97 7.39 -22.72
N CYS A 444 -6.19 7.28 -23.81
CA CYS A 444 -6.62 7.69 -25.14
C CYS A 444 -7.85 6.90 -25.65
N LEU A 445 -8.06 5.66 -25.22
CA LEU A 445 -9.27 4.89 -25.57
C LEU A 445 -10.52 5.54 -24.99
N VAL A 446 -10.43 6.06 -23.76
CA VAL A 446 -11.53 6.76 -23.08
C VAL A 446 -11.74 8.15 -23.69
N LEU A 447 -10.67 8.84 -24.07
CA LEU A 447 -10.72 10.20 -24.63
C LEU A 447 -11.16 10.27 -26.10
N ALA A 448 -10.92 9.24 -26.90
CA ALA A 448 -11.12 9.30 -28.35
C ALA A 448 -12.53 9.77 -28.77
N PRO A 449 -13.63 9.22 -28.21
CA PRO A 449 -14.98 9.65 -28.57
C PRO A 449 -15.24 11.12 -28.22
N ALA A 450 -14.75 11.58 -27.07
CA ALA A 450 -14.95 12.94 -26.61
C ALA A 450 -14.16 13.97 -27.41
N GLU A 451 -12.91 13.63 -27.80
CA GLU A 451 -12.13 14.48 -28.69
C GLU A 451 -12.80 14.65 -30.07
N VAL A 452 -13.35 13.57 -30.64
CA VAL A 452 -14.08 13.64 -31.93
C VAL A 452 -15.33 14.52 -31.81
N ILE A 453 -16.10 14.40 -30.73
CA ILE A 453 -17.27 15.26 -30.48
C ILE A 453 -16.85 16.71 -30.29
N LYS A 454 -15.80 16.98 -29.51
CA LYS A 454 -15.24 18.33 -29.30
C LYS A 454 -14.84 18.98 -30.62
N GLN A 455 -14.08 18.27 -31.45
CA GLN A 455 -13.62 18.78 -32.75
C GLN A 455 -14.80 19.09 -33.68
N ASN A 456 -15.80 18.21 -33.76
CA ASN A 456 -16.99 18.44 -34.57
C ASN A 456 -17.84 19.62 -34.06
N ALA A 457 -17.96 19.79 -32.73
CA ALA A 457 -18.70 20.90 -32.14
C ALA A 457 -18.00 22.26 -32.30
N GLN A 458 -16.67 22.26 -32.42
CA GLN A 458 -15.85 23.47 -32.63
C GLN A 458 -15.78 23.89 -34.10
N MET A 459 -16.14 23.01 -35.04
CA MET A 459 -16.30 23.34 -36.45
C MET A 459 -17.67 24.02 -36.69
N LEU A 460 -17.73 25.34 -36.51
CA LEU A 460 -18.90 26.15 -36.84
C LEU A 460 -19.22 26.06 -38.35
N LYS A 461 -20.20 25.24 -38.73
CA LYS A 461 -20.86 25.36 -40.04
C LYS A 461 -21.87 26.50 -39.99
N ARG A 462 -21.58 27.61 -40.68
CA ARG A 462 -22.63 28.53 -41.12
C ARG A 462 -23.50 27.76 -42.11
N SER A 463 -24.73 27.43 -41.74
CA SER A 463 -25.72 27.07 -42.76
C SER A 463 -25.88 28.27 -43.68
N SER A 464 -25.57 28.05 -44.95
CA SER A 464 -25.74 28.97 -46.05
C SER A 464 -27.23 29.30 -46.24
N SER A 465 -27.68 30.40 -45.65
CA SER A 465 -28.96 31.02 -46.00
C SER A 465 -28.75 31.91 -47.22
N SER A 466 -28.77 31.32 -48.41
CA SER A 466 -28.91 32.04 -49.68
C SER A 466 -29.64 31.16 -50.69
N SER A 467 -30.96 31.05 -50.57
CA SER A 467 -31.94 31.24 -51.66
C SER A 467 -33.37 30.83 -51.23
N SER A 468 -34.33 31.64 -51.65
CA SER A 468 -35.80 31.55 -51.56
C SER A 468 -36.48 32.01 -50.26
N ALA A 469 -37.15 33.16 -50.39
CA ALA A 469 -38.06 33.78 -49.47
C ALA A 469 -39.46 33.13 -49.55
N ALA A 470 -40.05 32.79 -48.40
CA ALA A 470 -41.45 33.03 -48.04
C ALA A 470 -41.70 32.48 -46.61
N ALA A 471 -42.38 33.29 -45.80
CA ALA A 471 -42.92 33.00 -44.46
C ALA A 471 -41.94 33.11 -43.25
N ALA A 472 -41.71 34.36 -42.83
CA ALA A 472 -41.69 34.70 -41.41
C ALA A 472 -43.14 34.55 -40.90
N THR A 473 -43.43 33.95 -39.73
CA THR A 473 -43.41 34.68 -38.46
C THR A 473 -43.60 33.71 -37.28
N THR A 474 -42.66 33.79 -36.32
CA THR A 474 -42.78 33.48 -34.88
C THR A 474 -42.81 32.02 -34.41
N SER A 475 -41.62 31.52 -34.04
CA SER A 475 -41.33 31.22 -32.63
C SER A 475 -39.83 31.01 -32.42
N SER A 476 -39.21 32.04 -31.86
CA SER A 476 -37.90 32.01 -31.23
C SER A 476 -37.87 31.07 -30.03
N SER A 477 -37.05 30.03 -30.08
CA SER A 477 -36.59 29.33 -28.89
C SER A 477 -35.19 28.78 -29.13
N SER A 478 -34.22 29.52 -28.60
CA SER A 478 -32.88 29.12 -28.16
C SER A 478 -32.68 27.59 -28.04
N SER A 479 -32.15 26.95 -29.07
CA SER A 479 -31.71 25.56 -29.01
C SER A 479 -30.28 25.49 -28.48
N SER A 480 -30.22 25.17 -27.19
CA SER A 480 -29.04 24.92 -26.35
C SER A 480 -27.94 24.11 -27.05
N SER A 481 -26.68 24.52 -26.87
CA SER A 481 -25.46 23.86 -27.38
C SER A 481 -25.32 22.37 -27.03
N SER A 482 -26.09 21.85 -26.08
CA SER A 482 -26.17 20.41 -25.75
C SER A 482 -26.90 19.56 -26.80
N SER A 483 -27.80 20.16 -27.60
CA SER A 483 -28.57 19.43 -28.61
C SER A 483 -27.77 19.09 -29.88
N ALA A 484 -26.75 19.88 -30.22
CA ALA A 484 -25.91 19.68 -31.39
C ALA A 484 -24.89 18.53 -31.21
N SER A 485 -24.29 18.41 -30.02
CA SER A 485 -23.36 17.33 -29.67
C SER A 485 -24.07 15.98 -29.53
N ILE A 486 -25.29 15.96 -28.96
CA ILE A 486 -26.12 14.75 -28.87
C ILE A 486 -26.63 14.32 -30.26
N GLN A 487 -27.00 15.25 -31.14
CA GLN A 487 -27.34 14.92 -32.53
C GLN A 487 -26.14 14.43 -33.35
N ALA A 488 -24.94 14.98 -33.11
CA ALA A 488 -23.71 14.49 -33.74
C ALA A 488 -23.39 13.05 -33.29
N PHE A 489 -23.57 12.74 -32.01
CA PHE A 489 -23.40 11.39 -31.44
C PHE A 489 -24.35 10.37 -32.07
N ARG A 490 -25.63 10.72 -32.27
CA ARG A 490 -26.61 9.82 -32.92
C ARG A 490 -26.35 9.61 -34.42
N ARG A 491 -25.63 10.51 -35.08
CA ARG A 491 -25.32 10.43 -36.53
C ARG A 491 -23.98 9.74 -36.83
N LEU A 492 -23.05 9.73 -35.88
CA LEU A 492 -21.73 9.12 -36.01
C LEU A 492 -21.75 7.75 -35.33
N GLY A 493 -21.91 6.67 -36.10
CA GLY A 493 -21.85 5.30 -35.56
C GLY A 493 -20.57 5.02 -34.77
N VAL A 494 -20.64 4.08 -33.81
CA VAL A 494 -19.58 3.78 -32.82
C VAL A 494 -18.19 3.58 -33.45
N SER A 495 -18.11 2.90 -34.59
CA SER A 495 -16.85 2.66 -35.32
C SER A 495 -16.14 3.95 -35.77
N ARG A 496 -16.89 5.01 -36.13
CA ARG A 496 -16.29 6.30 -36.54
C ARG A 496 -15.81 7.13 -35.36
N LEU A 497 -16.31 6.90 -34.14
CA LEU A 497 -15.83 7.60 -32.94
C LEU A 497 -14.41 7.15 -32.55
N PHE A 498 -14.05 5.90 -32.83
CA PHE A 498 -12.70 5.36 -32.59
C PHE A 498 -11.75 5.53 -33.79
N SER A 499 -12.23 6.01 -34.94
CA SER A 499 -11.41 6.29 -36.12
C SER A 499 -10.25 7.27 -35.84
N GLY A 500 -10.34 8.09 -34.80
CA GLY A 500 -9.31 9.04 -34.38
C GLY A 500 -8.28 8.50 -33.38
N TYR A 501 -8.51 7.31 -32.80
CA TYR A 501 -7.68 6.77 -31.71
C TYR A 501 -6.22 6.63 -32.12
N THR A 502 -5.93 6.02 -33.27
CA THR A 502 -4.55 5.83 -33.74
C THR A 502 -3.82 7.16 -33.98
N ALA A 503 -4.52 8.17 -34.50
CA ALA A 503 -3.97 9.50 -34.72
C ALA A 503 -3.70 10.27 -33.41
N LEU A 504 -4.53 10.02 -32.39
CA LEU A 504 -4.42 10.55 -31.03
C LEU A 504 -3.22 9.92 -30.28
N VAL A 505 -3.17 8.59 -30.25
CA VAL A 505 -2.05 7.81 -29.68
C VAL A 505 -0.72 8.20 -30.32
N ALA A 506 -0.67 8.25 -31.66
CA ALA A 506 0.54 8.65 -32.39
C ALA A 506 0.96 10.11 -32.15
N ARG A 507 0.05 10.98 -31.66
CA ARG A 507 0.36 12.35 -31.25
C ARG A 507 0.91 12.37 -29.82
N ASN A 508 0.28 11.65 -28.90
CA ASN A 508 0.55 11.81 -27.47
C ASN A 508 1.73 10.94 -27.00
N LEU A 509 1.91 9.72 -27.51
CA LEU A 509 2.95 8.79 -27.04
C LEU A 509 4.38 9.36 -27.12
N PRO A 510 4.82 9.99 -28.24
CA PRO A 510 6.18 10.54 -28.31
C PRO A 510 6.42 11.61 -27.25
N PHE A 511 5.39 12.39 -26.93
CA PHE A 511 5.47 13.44 -25.94
C PHE A 511 5.51 12.86 -24.51
N THR A 512 4.59 11.95 -24.16
CA THR A 512 4.51 11.37 -22.81
C THR A 512 5.70 10.47 -22.48
N ALA A 513 6.23 9.74 -23.47
CA ALA A 513 7.43 8.92 -23.32
C ALA A 513 8.67 9.76 -22.96
N MET A 514 8.77 11.00 -23.45
CA MET A 514 9.85 11.91 -23.10
C MET A 514 9.58 12.69 -21.81
N GLN A 515 8.33 13.10 -21.57
CA GLN A 515 7.98 13.98 -20.46
C GLN A 515 8.21 13.32 -19.08
N PHE A 516 7.73 12.09 -18.88
CA PHE A 516 7.76 11.45 -17.55
C PHE A 516 9.18 11.16 -17.02
N PRO A 517 10.12 10.63 -17.83
CA PRO A 517 11.51 10.46 -17.38
C PRO A 517 12.18 11.78 -17.02
N ILE A 518 11.94 12.84 -17.81
CA ILE A 518 12.48 14.18 -17.52
C ILE A 518 11.86 14.75 -16.24
N TYR A 519 10.55 14.58 -16.06
CA TYR A 519 9.83 15.00 -14.87
C TYR A 519 10.41 14.36 -13.61
N GLU A 520 10.60 13.04 -13.59
CA GLU A 520 11.16 12.34 -12.44
C GLU A 520 12.59 12.76 -12.15
N HIS A 521 13.43 12.92 -13.18
CA HIS A 521 14.80 13.38 -13.00
C HIS A 521 14.88 14.80 -12.40
N VAL A 522 14.04 15.71 -12.87
CA VAL A 522 13.98 17.10 -12.37
C VAL A 522 13.38 17.13 -10.96
N ARG A 523 12.30 16.36 -10.73
CA ARG A 523 11.63 16.24 -9.42
C ARG A 523 12.58 15.66 -8.37
N ALA A 524 13.32 14.60 -8.69
CA ALA A 524 14.30 13.99 -7.79
C ALA A 524 15.41 14.96 -7.39
N ARG A 525 15.88 15.80 -8.33
CA ARG A 525 16.89 16.85 -8.02
C ARG A 525 16.34 17.96 -7.14
N LEU A 526 15.11 18.42 -7.38
CA LEU A 526 14.47 19.46 -6.58
C LEU A 526 14.11 18.98 -5.16
N ARG A 527 13.85 17.69 -4.98
CA ARG A 527 13.51 17.08 -3.68
C ARG A 527 14.72 16.87 -2.75
N ARG A 528 15.96 16.85 -3.25
CA ARG A 528 17.17 16.59 -2.44
C ARG A 528 17.56 17.68 -1.43
N GLY A 529 16.79 18.76 -1.28
CA GLY A 529 17.17 19.90 -0.44
C GLY A 529 16.05 20.62 0.32
N ARG A 530 14.82 20.07 0.40
CA ARG A 530 13.67 20.74 1.06
C ARG A 530 12.95 19.81 2.04
N LYS A 531 12.59 20.33 3.22
CA LYS A 531 11.77 19.64 4.23
C LYS A 531 10.29 19.68 3.80
N ARG A 532 9.60 18.54 3.87
CA ARG A 532 8.25 18.29 3.33
C ARG A 532 7.15 18.58 4.36
N ASP A 533 6.74 19.83 4.54
CA ASP A 533 5.59 20.10 5.43
C ASP A 533 4.44 20.90 4.78
N ALA A 534 4.68 21.64 3.69
CA ALA A 534 3.62 22.44 3.07
C ALA A 534 2.99 21.75 1.84
N LEU A 535 1.66 21.60 1.87
CA LEU A 535 0.82 21.18 0.72
C LEU A 535 1.18 21.98 -0.54
N VAL A 536 1.32 23.31 -0.38
CA VAL A 536 1.67 24.26 -1.44
C VAL A 536 3.08 24.04 -1.96
N GLU A 537 4.03 23.69 -1.10
CA GLU A 537 5.42 23.47 -1.52
C GLU A 537 5.58 22.19 -2.35
N THR A 538 4.84 21.13 -2.00
CA THR A 538 4.86 19.88 -2.77
C THR A 538 4.16 20.06 -4.12
N GLY A 539 3.00 20.75 -4.14
CA GLY A 539 2.34 21.14 -5.38
C GLY A 539 3.20 22.00 -6.29
N PHE A 540 3.90 22.99 -5.72
CA PHE A 540 4.76 23.89 -6.47
C PHE A 540 5.98 23.18 -7.05
N THR A 541 6.64 22.31 -6.27
CA THR A 541 7.80 21.54 -6.76
C THR A 541 7.40 20.59 -7.87
N ALA A 542 6.25 19.92 -7.75
CA ALA A 542 5.68 19.07 -8.78
C ALA A 542 5.28 19.84 -10.04
N GLY A 543 4.65 21.01 -9.87
CA GLY A 543 4.28 21.88 -10.98
C GLY A 543 5.50 22.40 -11.74
N VAL A 544 6.53 22.88 -11.04
CA VAL A 544 7.77 23.36 -11.67
C VAL A 544 8.51 22.23 -12.40
N SER A 545 8.64 21.04 -11.78
CA SER A 545 9.30 19.91 -12.45
C SER A 545 8.52 19.47 -13.69
N ALA A 546 7.19 19.46 -13.61
CA ALA A 546 6.31 19.13 -14.73
C ALA A 546 6.34 20.17 -15.85
N GLY A 547 6.40 21.45 -15.50
CA GLY A 547 6.51 22.54 -16.46
C GLY A 547 7.81 22.49 -17.24
N VAL A 548 8.94 22.29 -16.55
CA VAL A 548 10.25 22.13 -17.19
C VAL A 548 10.28 20.90 -18.09
N ALA A 549 9.83 19.75 -17.58
CA ALA A 549 9.77 18.52 -18.35
C ALA A 549 8.87 18.64 -19.58
N GLY A 550 7.68 19.23 -19.43
CA GLY A 550 6.74 19.48 -20.51
C GLY A 550 7.32 20.43 -21.57
N ALA A 551 8.00 21.50 -21.16
CA ALA A 551 8.65 22.45 -22.08
C ALA A 551 9.74 21.78 -22.93
N THR A 552 10.59 20.99 -22.28
CA THR A 552 11.69 20.26 -22.94
C THR A 552 11.15 19.17 -23.87
N ALA A 553 10.22 18.35 -23.41
CA ALA A 553 9.60 17.31 -24.24
C ALA A 553 8.85 17.93 -25.44
N ALA A 554 8.15 19.05 -25.25
CA ALA A 554 7.48 19.76 -26.33
C ALA A 554 8.49 20.30 -27.37
N PHE A 555 9.62 20.83 -26.92
CA PHE A 555 10.67 21.33 -27.81
C PHE A 555 11.26 20.19 -28.66
N LEU A 556 11.61 19.06 -28.02
CA LEU A 556 12.19 17.90 -28.68
C LEU A 556 11.21 17.22 -29.67
N THR A 557 9.91 17.24 -29.38
CA THR A 557 8.88 16.67 -30.27
C THR A 557 8.45 17.58 -31.42
N THR A 558 8.78 18.88 -31.36
CA THR A 558 8.31 19.88 -32.35
C THR A 558 8.63 19.53 -33.81
N PRO A 559 9.82 19.03 -34.18
CA PRO A 559 10.11 18.66 -35.57
C PRO A 559 9.13 17.64 -36.15
N GLY A 560 8.75 16.63 -35.36
CA GLY A 560 7.79 15.60 -35.76
C GLY A 560 6.39 16.18 -35.98
N ASP A 561 5.96 17.11 -35.11
CA ASP A 561 4.69 17.80 -35.25
C ASP A 561 4.63 18.71 -36.47
N VAL A 562 5.73 19.40 -36.81
CA VAL A 562 5.79 20.24 -38.03
C VAL A 562 5.64 19.39 -39.29
N VAL A 563 6.30 18.23 -39.34
CA VAL A 563 6.18 17.30 -40.48
C VAL A 563 4.75 16.74 -40.56
N LYS A 564 4.19 16.29 -39.44
CA LYS A 564 2.81 15.77 -39.37
C LYS A 564 1.78 16.82 -39.81
N THR A 565 1.88 18.05 -39.28
CA THR A 565 0.95 19.13 -39.63
C THR A 565 1.05 19.52 -41.11
N ARG A 566 2.26 19.57 -41.68
CA ARG A 566 2.44 19.79 -43.13
C ARG A 566 1.79 18.70 -43.97
N ILE A 567 1.96 17.43 -43.60
CA ILE A 567 1.31 16.28 -44.27
C ILE A 567 -0.22 16.40 -44.17
N MET A 568 -0.76 16.71 -43.00
CA MET A 568 -2.22 16.85 -42.80
C MET A 568 -2.81 18.02 -43.58
N VAL A 569 -2.08 19.14 -43.71
CA VAL A 569 -2.54 20.31 -44.50
C VAL A 569 -2.47 20.03 -46.01
N THR A 570 -1.47 19.29 -46.49
CA THR A 570 -1.33 18.94 -47.92
C THR A 570 -2.24 17.78 -48.35
N ALA A 571 -2.67 16.93 -47.43
CA ALA A 571 -3.63 15.86 -47.70
C ALA A 571 -5.03 16.36 -48.13
N GLY A 572 -5.35 17.64 -47.89
CA GLY A 572 -6.58 18.30 -48.38
C GLY A 572 -6.47 18.86 -49.80
N GLN A 573 -5.33 18.66 -50.48
CA GLN A 573 -5.10 19.00 -51.88
C GLN A 573 -4.89 17.70 -52.66
N ASP A 574 -5.19 17.66 -53.98
CA ASP A 574 -5.14 16.45 -54.82
C ASP A 574 -3.77 15.73 -54.89
N ARG A 575 -2.74 16.26 -54.22
CA ARG A 575 -1.41 15.64 -54.12
C ARG A 575 -1.10 15.23 -52.67
N ARG A 576 -1.26 13.93 -52.37
CA ARG A 576 -0.65 13.31 -51.19
C ARG A 576 0.87 13.26 -51.37
N LEU A 577 1.60 14.14 -50.70
CA LEU A 577 3.06 14.07 -50.62
C LEU A 577 3.47 13.03 -49.57
N GLY A 578 4.46 12.19 -49.88
CA GLY A 578 5.04 11.27 -48.90
C GLY A 578 5.81 11.99 -47.79
N SER A 579 5.90 11.39 -46.59
CA SER A 579 6.54 12.02 -45.41
C SER A 579 7.96 12.51 -45.68
N TRP A 580 8.73 11.75 -46.48
CA TRP A 580 10.08 12.12 -46.90
C TRP A 580 10.14 13.34 -47.83
N ALA A 581 9.15 13.50 -48.71
CA ALA A 581 9.06 14.65 -49.59
C ALA A 581 8.74 15.93 -48.78
N VAL A 582 7.89 15.81 -47.76
CA VAL A 582 7.58 16.92 -46.84
C VAL A 582 8.80 17.32 -46.02
N ILE A 583 9.57 16.36 -45.50
CA ILE A 583 10.82 16.64 -44.78
C ILE A 583 11.80 17.41 -45.67
N LYS A 584 12.03 16.95 -46.91
CA LYS A 584 12.89 17.65 -47.87
C LYS A 584 12.38 19.05 -48.19
N ALA A 585 11.07 19.23 -48.34
CA ALA A 585 10.47 20.53 -48.61
C ALA A 585 10.66 21.52 -47.44
N VAL A 586 10.44 21.08 -46.19
CA VAL A 586 10.66 21.93 -45.00
C VAL A 586 12.13 22.33 -44.86
N TRP A 587 13.04 21.39 -45.13
CA TRP A 587 14.47 21.67 -45.15
C TRP A 587 14.86 22.67 -46.24
N ALA A 588 14.34 22.50 -47.46
CA ALA A 588 14.64 23.39 -48.58
C ALA A 588 14.10 24.82 -48.37
N GLU A 589 12.94 25.00 -47.72
CA GLU A 589 12.33 26.31 -47.51
C GLU A 589 13.06 27.16 -46.45
N ARG A 590 13.44 26.57 -45.31
CA ARG A 590 13.93 27.33 -44.13
C ARG A 590 15.02 26.60 -43.32
N GLY A 591 15.55 25.48 -43.80
CA GLY A 591 16.52 24.66 -43.10
C GLY A 591 16.04 24.19 -41.73
N VAL A 592 16.97 24.07 -40.78
CA VAL A 592 16.70 23.61 -39.40
C VAL A 592 15.68 24.50 -38.68
N ARG A 593 15.70 25.83 -38.91
CA ARG A 593 14.74 26.77 -38.31
C ARG A 593 13.29 26.51 -38.76
N GLY A 594 13.09 25.84 -39.90
CA GLY A 594 11.77 25.42 -40.37
C GLY A 594 11.12 24.37 -39.47
N PHE A 595 11.90 23.42 -38.96
CA PHE A 595 11.43 22.32 -38.11
C PHE A 595 11.04 22.76 -36.68
N PHE A 596 11.58 23.88 -36.20
CA PHE A 596 11.28 24.43 -34.88
C PHE A 596 10.34 25.64 -34.94
N ARG A 597 9.66 25.85 -36.08
CA ARG A 597 8.71 26.96 -36.22
C ARG A 597 7.52 26.77 -35.26
N GLY A 598 7.37 27.71 -34.32
CA GLY A 598 6.34 27.65 -33.28
C GLY A 598 6.73 26.85 -32.04
N ALA A 599 7.98 26.37 -31.94
CA ALA A 599 8.49 25.63 -30.79
C ALA A 599 8.33 26.43 -29.48
N GLY A 600 8.69 27.72 -29.47
CA GLY A 600 8.58 28.56 -28.26
C GLY A 600 7.15 28.68 -27.73
N LEU A 601 6.18 28.94 -28.62
CA LEU A 601 4.77 29.03 -28.26
C LEU A 601 4.23 27.68 -27.75
N ARG A 602 4.64 26.57 -28.39
CA ARG A 602 4.26 25.22 -27.98
C ARG A 602 4.86 24.85 -26.62
N SER A 603 6.15 25.09 -26.42
CA SER A 603 6.84 24.81 -25.15
C SER A 603 6.24 25.61 -24.01
N GLY A 604 5.95 26.90 -24.19
CA GLY A 604 5.29 27.72 -23.18
C GLY A 604 3.89 27.21 -22.82
N TRP A 605 3.11 26.81 -23.83
CA TRP A 605 1.79 26.23 -23.62
C TRP A 605 1.82 24.94 -22.81
N THR A 606 2.68 24.02 -23.24
CA THR A 606 2.80 22.70 -22.63
C THR A 606 3.38 22.80 -21.23
N ALA A 607 4.28 23.77 -20.97
CA ALA A 607 4.79 24.04 -19.64
C ALA A 607 3.67 24.44 -18.68
N LEU A 608 2.79 25.37 -19.08
CA LEU A 608 1.66 25.81 -18.26
C LEU A 608 0.68 24.66 -18.01
N GLY A 609 0.27 23.94 -19.05
CA GLY A 609 -0.65 22.80 -18.91
C GLY A 609 -0.09 21.70 -18.02
N SER A 610 1.18 21.32 -18.21
CA SER A 610 1.81 20.25 -17.44
C SER A 610 2.03 20.64 -15.97
N SER A 611 2.43 21.90 -15.73
CA SER A 611 2.61 22.44 -14.38
C SER A 611 1.30 22.43 -13.59
N LEU A 612 0.21 22.91 -14.20
CA LEU A 612 -1.11 22.90 -13.58
C LEU A 612 -1.61 21.47 -13.35
N TYR A 613 -1.42 20.57 -14.32
CA TYR A 613 -1.89 19.18 -14.21
C TYR A 613 -1.21 18.43 -13.06
N LEU A 614 0.11 18.30 -13.10
CA LEU A 614 0.85 17.51 -12.10
C LEU A 614 0.95 18.24 -10.75
N GLY A 615 0.97 19.57 -10.73
CA GLY A 615 0.92 20.36 -9.50
C GLY A 615 -0.41 20.19 -8.77
N SER A 616 -1.54 20.28 -9.49
CA SER A 616 -2.87 20.09 -8.90
C SER A 616 -3.09 18.64 -8.47
N TYR A 617 -2.59 17.67 -9.24
CA TYR A 617 -2.65 16.25 -8.89
C TYR A 617 -1.93 15.96 -7.57
N ASP A 618 -0.68 16.40 -7.42
CA ASP A 618 0.09 16.17 -6.19
C ASP A 618 -0.53 16.90 -4.99
N MET A 619 -1.08 18.12 -5.18
CA MET A 619 -1.80 18.81 -4.10
C MET A 619 -3.09 18.11 -3.70
N ALA A 620 -3.90 17.67 -4.66
CA ALA A 620 -5.16 16.99 -4.40
C ALA A 620 -4.92 15.64 -3.71
N ARG A 621 -3.93 14.86 -4.19
CA ARG A 621 -3.54 13.59 -3.58
C ARG A 621 -3.11 13.78 -2.11
N LEU A 622 -2.27 14.77 -1.82
CA LEU A 622 -1.83 15.04 -0.45
C LEU A 622 -2.93 15.60 0.45
N TRP A 623 -3.90 16.33 -0.11
CA TRP A 623 -5.03 16.84 0.64
C TRP A 623 -6.01 15.72 1.03
N LEU A 624 -6.31 14.82 0.08
CA LEU A 624 -7.16 13.65 0.32
C LEU A 624 -6.53 12.70 1.35
N GLY A 625 -5.24 12.38 1.20
CA GLY A 625 -4.53 11.54 2.18
C GLY A 625 -4.42 12.15 3.59
N LYS A 626 -4.48 13.49 3.73
CA LYS A 626 -4.51 14.17 5.04
C LYS A 626 -5.90 14.21 5.67
N GLY A 627 -6.98 14.17 4.89
CA GLY A 627 -8.36 14.27 5.38
C GLY A 627 -8.81 13.06 6.18
N GLU A 628 -8.30 11.87 5.84
CA GLU A 628 -8.71 10.60 6.48
C GLU A 628 -7.90 10.26 7.75
N SER A 629 -6.79 10.95 8.02
CA SER A 629 -6.05 10.82 9.28
C SER A 629 -6.74 11.47 10.50
N TYR A 630 -7.86 12.18 10.29
CA TYR A 630 -8.60 12.92 11.32
C TYR A 630 -10.02 12.36 11.59
N SER A 631 -10.42 11.27 10.94
CA SER A 631 -11.68 10.54 11.18
C SER A 631 -11.39 9.17 11.78
#